data_AF-A0A944R7W6-F1
#
_entry.id   AF-A0A944R7W6-F1
#
_cell.length_a   1.000
_cell.length_b   1.000
_cell.length_c   1.000
_cell.angle_alpha   90.00
_cell.angle_beta   90.00
_cell.angle_gamma   90.00
#
_symmetry.space_group_name_H-M   'P 1'
#
loop_
_entity.id
_entity.type
_entity.pdbx_description
1 polymer ?
#
loop_
_entity_poly.entity_id
_entity_poly.type
_entity_poly.pdbx_seq_one_letter_code
_entity_poly.pdbx_strand_id
1 'polypeptide(L)'
;EERGQYTNIDAHKDMQLLMDTGTDNLLELTHYEKKRIHNLKYFTWIEQQGRELSELNDQWYGHAEYWQNIFALAPQVDELIVEFNRQIDAA
;
A
#
# COMPACT_ATOMS: atom_id res chain seq x y z
N GLU A 1 4.73 26.39 10.79
CA GLU A 1 4.90 26.95 12.15
C GLU A 1 3.76 26.63 13.12
N GLU A 2 2.53 26.34 12.65
CA GLU A 2 1.34 26.11 13.51
C GLU A 2 1.45 25.04 14.61
N ARG A 3 2.37 24.07 14.51
CA ARG A 3 2.54 22.99 15.51
C ARG A 3 3.85 23.03 16.29
N GLY A 4 4.70 24.04 16.09
CA GLY A 4 6.02 24.13 16.74
C GLY A 4 7.00 23.03 16.26
N GLN A 5 8.13 22.90 16.98
CA GLN A 5 9.15 21.88 16.71
C GLN A 5 8.67 20.52 17.25
N TYR A 6 8.78 19.46 16.45
CA TYR A 6 8.42 18.10 16.86
C TYR A 6 9.36 17.59 17.96
N THR A 7 8.81 17.26 19.12
CA THR A 7 9.59 16.83 20.29
C THR A 7 9.45 15.33 20.53
N ASN A 8 10.31 14.77 21.39
CA ASN A 8 10.18 13.38 21.83
C ASN A 8 8.84 13.08 22.52
N ILE A 9 8.24 14.08 23.18
CA ILE A 9 6.92 13.90 23.81
C ILE A 9 5.84 13.71 22.75
N ASP A 10 5.94 14.43 21.63
CA ASP A 10 5.00 14.29 20.51
C ASP A 10 5.15 12.90 19.87
N ALA A 11 6.38 12.42 19.70
CA ALA A 11 6.65 11.06 19.23
C ALA A 11 6.01 9.99 20.12
N HIS A 12 6.14 10.12 21.44
CA HIS A 12 5.51 9.18 22.38
C HIS A 12 3.98 9.21 22.31
N LYS A 13 3.38 10.40 22.19
CA LYS A 13 1.92 10.54 22.06
C LYS A 13 1.41 9.92 20.76
N ASP A 14 2.08 10.19 19.64
CA ASP A 14 1.70 9.64 18.34
C ASP A 14 1.83 8.10 18.34
N MET A 15 2.91 7.58 18.92
CA MET A 15 3.08 6.13 19.06
C MET A 15 1.97 5.51 19.91
N GLN A 16 1.59 6.14 21.01
CA GLN A 16 0.47 5.67 21.82
C GLN A 16 -0.86 5.72 21.06
N LEU A 17 -1.16 6.80 20.34
CA LEU A 17 -2.38 6.90 19.53
C LEU A 17 -2.45 5.83 18.43
N LEU A 18 -1.32 5.52 17.79
CA LEU A 18 -1.24 4.42 16.82
C LEU A 18 -1.50 3.06 17.47
N MET A 19 -1.00 2.84 18.70
CA MET A 19 -1.24 1.61 19.45
C MET A 19 -2.69 1.49 19.96
N ASP A 20 -3.31 2.61 20.30
CA ASP A 20 -4.69 2.69 20.80
C ASP A 20 -5.72 2.63 19.66
N THR A 21 -5.27 2.65 18.39
CA THR A 21 -6.16 2.56 17.23
C THR A 21 -6.80 1.17 17.14
N GLY A 22 -8.10 1.12 17.44
CA GLY A 22 -8.93 -0.07 17.30
C GLY A 22 -9.50 -0.26 15.90
N THR A 23 -10.40 -1.24 15.77
CA THR A 23 -11.08 -1.57 14.50
C THR A 23 -12.45 -0.93 14.36
N ASP A 24 -12.82 0.00 15.25
CA ASP A 24 -14.17 0.59 15.31
C ASP A 24 -14.58 1.31 14.02
N ASN A 25 -13.59 1.79 13.26
CA ASN A 25 -13.77 2.47 11.97
C ASN A 25 -13.47 1.57 10.76
N LEU A 26 -13.25 0.27 10.97
CA LEU A 26 -13.04 -0.69 9.89
C LEU A 26 -14.36 -1.36 9.51
N LEU A 27 -14.56 -1.55 8.21
CA LEU A 27 -15.66 -2.35 7.67
C LEU A 27 -15.13 -3.72 7.27
N GLU A 28 -15.59 -4.77 7.96
CA GLU A 28 -15.34 -6.14 7.52
C GLU A 28 -16.21 -6.45 6.30
N LEU A 29 -15.57 -6.73 5.17
CA LEU A 29 -16.25 -6.91 3.89
C LEU A 29 -16.74 -8.35 3.71
N THR A 30 -18.01 -8.48 3.34
CA THR A 30 -18.58 -9.71 2.79
C THR A 30 -17.99 -10.03 1.41
N HIS A 31 -18.18 -11.25 0.93
CA HIS A 31 -17.76 -11.67 -0.41
C HIS A 31 -18.25 -10.72 -1.52
N TYR A 32 -19.53 -10.33 -1.47
CA TYR A 32 -20.12 -9.48 -2.50
C TYR A 32 -19.60 -8.04 -2.45
N GLU A 33 -19.26 -7.52 -1.27
CA GLU A 33 -18.64 -6.20 -1.15
C GLU A 33 -17.21 -6.21 -1.68
N LYS A 34 -16.43 -7.24 -1.36
CA LYS A 34 -15.10 -7.46 -1.97
C LYS A 34 -15.21 -7.51 -3.50
N LYS A 35 -16.19 -8.24 -4.03
CA LYS A 35 -16.41 -8.36 -5.49
C LYS A 35 -16.80 -7.04 -6.13
N ARG A 36 -17.60 -6.23 -5.44
CA ARG A 36 -17.97 -4.88 -5.89
C ARG A 36 -16.74 -3.99 -6.00
N ILE A 37 -15.90 -3.95 -4.97
CA ILE A 37 -14.64 -3.18 -4.97
C ILE A 37 -13.70 -3.68 -6.07
N HIS A 38 -13.60 -5.00 -6.24
CA HIS A 38 -12.81 -5.60 -7.31
C HIS A 38 -13.27 -5.13 -8.69
N ASN A 39 -14.58 -5.13 -8.96
CA ASN A 39 -15.11 -4.63 -10.22
C ASN A 39 -14.85 -3.14 -10.44
N LEU A 40 -14.82 -2.32 -9.37
CA LEU A 40 -14.48 -0.90 -9.48
C LEU A 40 -13.05 -0.66 -9.96
N LYS A 41 -12.13 -1.62 -9.73
CA LYS A 41 -10.76 -1.51 -10.23
C LYS A 41 -10.70 -1.42 -11.75
N TYR A 42 -11.70 -1.93 -12.48
CA TYR A 42 -11.77 -1.85 -13.94
C TYR A 42 -11.52 -0.42 -14.46
N PHE A 43 -12.20 0.57 -13.89
CA PHE A 43 -12.07 1.97 -14.30
C PHE A 43 -10.65 2.52 -14.06
N THR A 44 -10.05 2.19 -12.93
CA THR A 44 -8.74 2.72 -12.56
C THR A 44 -7.57 1.95 -13.18
N TRP A 45 -7.65 0.62 -13.26
CA TRP A 45 -6.54 -0.22 -13.69
C TRP A 45 -6.57 -0.41 -15.20
N ILE A 46 -7.72 -0.73 -15.76
CA ILE A 46 -7.83 -1.02 -17.20
C ILE A 46 -7.93 0.30 -17.97
N GLU A 47 -8.95 1.11 -17.70
CA GLU A 47 -9.20 2.30 -18.53
C GLU A 47 -8.16 3.41 -18.31
N GLN A 48 -7.80 3.70 -17.05
CA GLN A 48 -6.87 4.80 -16.74
C GLN A 48 -5.40 4.38 -16.81
N GLN A 49 -5.04 3.19 -16.30
CA GLN A 49 -3.65 2.73 -16.24
C GLN A 49 -3.25 1.80 -17.39
N GLY A 50 -4.19 1.36 -18.24
CA GLY A 50 -3.89 0.50 -19.38
C GLY A 50 -3.42 -0.90 -18.99
N ARG A 51 -3.79 -1.40 -17.80
CA ARG A 51 -3.49 -2.76 -17.34
C ARG A 51 -4.33 -3.78 -18.10
N GLU A 52 -3.86 -5.02 -18.13
CA GLU A 52 -4.57 -6.11 -18.79
C GLU A 52 -5.70 -6.67 -17.93
N LEU A 53 -6.79 -7.11 -18.57
CA LEU A 53 -7.92 -7.72 -17.86
C LEU A 53 -7.53 -9.04 -17.18
N SER A 54 -6.60 -9.80 -17.77
CA SER A 54 -6.07 -11.03 -17.17
C SER A 54 -5.40 -10.74 -15.82
N GLU A 55 -4.57 -9.69 -15.76
CA GLU A 55 -3.90 -9.27 -14.53
C GLU A 55 -4.91 -8.86 -13.44
N LEU A 56 -5.98 -8.16 -13.83
CA LEU A 56 -7.06 -7.84 -12.90
C LEU A 56 -7.72 -9.14 -12.39
N ASN A 57 -8.07 -10.09 -13.25
CA ASN A 57 -8.66 -11.37 -12.83
C ASN A 57 -7.74 -12.18 -11.90
N ASP A 58 -6.43 -12.13 -12.11
CA ASP A 58 -5.45 -12.80 -11.26
C ASP A 58 -5.47 -12.27 -9.83
N GLN A 59 -5.75 -10.98 -9.62
CA GLN A 59 -5.95 -10.42 -8.28
C GLN A 59 -7.13 -11.02 -7.53
N TRP A 60 -8.10 -11.63 -8.22
CA TRP A 60 -9.28 -12.24 -7.62
C TRP A 60 -9.13 -13.76 -7.49
N TYR A 61 -8.80 -14.45 -8.59
CA TYR A 61 -8.73 -15.91 -8.62
C TYR A 61 -7.37 -16.43 -8.14
N GLY A 62 -6.28 -15.72 -8.43
CA GLY A 62 -4.89 -16.04 -8.04
C GLY A 62 -4.36 -15.16 -6.90
N HIS A 63 -5.26 -14.55 -6.10
CA HIS A 63 -4.92 -13.48 -5.16
C HIS A 63 -3.74 -13.79 -4.21
N ALA A 64 -3.64 -15.03 -3.72
CA ALA A 64 -2.59 -15.44 -2.79
C ALA A 64 -1.20 -15.31 -3.45
N GLU A 65 -1.04 -15.87 -4.63
CA GLU A 65 0.21 -15.83 -5.38
C GLU A 65 0.49 -14.44 -5.93
N TYR A 66 -0.52 -13.78 -6.50
CA TYR A 66 -0.39 -12.43 -7.08
C TYR A 66 0.17 -11.43 -6.05
N TRP A 67 -0.45 -11.34 -4.87
CA TRP A 67 -0.02 -10.39 -3.84
C TRP A 67 1.28 -10.83 -3.16
N GLN A 68 1.47 -12.13 -2.90
CA GLN A 68 2.74 -12.62 -2.33
C GLN A 68 3.93 -12.29 -3.23
N ASN A 69 3.80 -12.48 -4.54
CA ASN A 69 4.87 -12.18 -5.49
C ASN A 69 5.20 -10.68 -5.51
N ILE A 70 4.20 -9.81 -5.45
CA ILE A 70 4.42 -8.35 -5.37
C ILE A 70 5.16 -7.99 -4.08
N PHE A 71 4.71 -8.49 -2.93
CA PHE A 71 5.36 -8.17 -1.66
C PHE A 71 6.77 -8.76 -1.54
N ALA A 72 7.04 -9.89 -2.20
CA ALA A 72 8.37 -10.47 -2.26
C ALA A 72 9.40 -9.59 -3.01
N LEU A 73 8.95 -8.59 -3.79
CA LEU A 73 9.85 -7.64 -4.45
C LEU A 73 10.42 -6.57 -3.51
N ALA A 74 9.87 -6.41 -2.29
CA ALA A 74 10.29 -5.34 -1.39
C ALA A 74 11.81 -5.27 -1.14
N PRO A 75 12.53 -6.38 -0.86
CA PRO A 75 13.98 -6.31 -0.67
C PRO A 75 14.75 -5.85 -1.92
N GLN A 76 14.29 -6.26 -3.11
CA GLN A 76 14.91 -5.85 -4.38
C GLN A 76 14.69 -4.36 -4.64
N VAL A 77 13.49 -3.85 -4.33
CA VAL A 77 13.19 -2.42 -4.43
C VAL A 77 14.06 -1.61 -3.46
N ASP A 78 14.26 -2.09 -2.23
CA ASP A 78 15.13 -1.44 -1.26
C ASP A 78 16.58 -1.33 -1.77
N GLU A 79 17.11 -2.40 -2.38
CA GLU A 79 18.43 -2.38 -3.01
C GLU A 79 18.52 -1.35 -4.13
N LEU A 80 17.50 -1.28 -5.00
CA LEU A 80 17.43 -0.30 -6.08
C LEU A 80 17.34 1.14 -5.56
N ILE A 81 16.63 1.38 -4.45
CA ILE A 81 16.55 2.68 -3.80
C ILE A 81 17.92 3.11 -3.27
N VAL A 82 18.65 2.21 -2.59
CA VAL A 82 20.00 2.50 -2.09
C VAL A 82 20.94 2.84 -3.23
N GLU A 83 20.89 2.08 -4.32
CA GLU A 83 21.73 2.32 -5.49
C GLU A 83 21.39 3.65 -6.18
N PHE A 84 20.10 3.94 -6.35
CA PHE A 84 19.66 5.22 -6.88
C PHE A 84 20.18 6.41 -6.04
N ASN A 85 20.06 6.34 -4.71
CA ASN A 85 20.53 7.40 -3.82
C ASN A 85 22.04 7.60 -3.92
N ARG A 86 22.83 6.52 -4.04
CA ARG A 86 24.29 6.63 -4.28
C ARG A 86 24.62 7.34 -5.58
N GLN A 87 23.85 7.10 -6.64
CA GLN A 87 24.07 7.77 -7.93
C GLN A 87 23.74 9.26 -7.87
N ILE A 88 22.68 9.64 -7.14
CA ILE A 88 22.32 11.04 -6.91
C ILE A 88 23.37 11.75 -6.05
N ASP A 89 23.87 11.12 -4.98
CA ASP A 89 24.88 11.71 -4.10
C ASP A 89 26.27 11.84 -4.78
N ALA A 90 26.53 11.02 -5.80
CA ALA A 90 27.78 11.06 -6.57
C ALA A 90 27.75 12.07 -7.73
N ALA A 91 26.59 12.64 -8.07
CA ALA A 91 26.38 13.60 -9.15
C ALA A 91 26.50 15.06 -8.65
#